data_AF-A0A259L302-F1
#
_entry.id   AF-A0A259L302-F1
#
_cell.length_a   1.000
_cell.length_b   1.000
_cell.length_c   1.000
_cell.angle_alpha   90.00
_cell.angle_beta   90.00
_cell.angle_gamma   90.00
#
_symmetry.space_group_name_H-M   'P 1'
#
loop_
_entity.id
_entity.type
_entity.pdbx_description
1 polymer ?
#
loop_
_entity_poly.entity_id
_entity_poly.type
_entity_poly.pdbx_seq_one_letter_code
_entity_poly.pdbx_strand_id
1 'polypeptide(L)'
;MGMARDNYDALAKRYEMARVTGALGVFEAPERVKVLEDPDSPARKITPGYIVYILAGIVAGIALGAGLAGMAEFLDTRLRKPGDFARIFGVPVIARIPRIEPSGERLPA
;
A
#
# COMPACT_ATOMS: atom_id res chain seq x y z
N MET A 1 -69.60 -33.80 -15.09
CA MET A 1 -69.35 -32.35 -15.28
C MET A 1 -69.18 -31.69 -13.90
N GLY A 2 -68.00 -31.74 -13.29
CA GLY A 2 -67.78 -31.17 -11.94
C GLY A 2 -66.32 -30.83 -11.64
N MET A 3 -65.39 -31.68 -12.10
CA MET A 3 -63.95 -31.56 -11.82
C MET A 3 -63.31 -30.21 -12.19
N ALA A 4 -63.80 -29.53 -13.24
CA ALA A 4 -63.28 -28.22 -13.63
C ALA A 4 -63.63 -27.11 -12.63
N ARG A 5 -64.83 -27.18 -12.01
CA ARG A 5 -65.25 -26.25 -10.95
C ARG A 5 -64.51 -26.54 -9.66
N ASP A 6 -64.42 -27.82 -9.28
CA ASP A 6 -63.73 -28.22 -8.04
C ASP A 6 -62.25 -27.82 -8.03
N ASN A 7 -61.55 -27.98 -9.16
CA ASN A 7 -60.17 -27.53 -9.31
C ASN A 7 -60.04 -26.00 -9.28
N TYR A 8 -60.96 -25.28 -9.92
CA TYR A 8 -60.99 -23.83 -9.91
C TYR A 8 -61.20 -23.29 -8.49
N ASP A 9 -62.15 -23.86 -7.76
CA ASP A 9 -62.47 -23.47 -6.38
C ASP A 9 -61.31 -23.80 -5.44
N ALA A 10 -60.62 -24.93 -5.65
CA ALA A 10 -59.42 -25.29 -4.89
C ALA A 10 -58.25 -24.32 -5.14
N LEU A 11 -58.04 -23.89 -6.39
CA LEU A 11 -57.01 -22.90 -6.74
C LEU A 11 -57.35 -21.52 -6.17
N ALA A 12 -58.60 -21.08 -6.31
CA ALA A 12 -59.08 -19.80 -5.79
C ALA A 12 -58.91 -19.72 -4.27
N LYS A 13 -59.28 -20.80 -3.56
CA LYS A 13 -59.12 -20.89 -2.10
C LYS A 13 -57.65 -20.84 -1.67
N ARG A 14 -56.75 -21.53 -2.39
CA ARG A 14 -55.29 -21.47 -2.10
C ARG A 14 -54.71 -20.10 -2.38
N TYR A 15 -55.16 -19.41 -3.42
CA TYR A 15 -54.75 -18.05 -3.73
C TYR A 15 -55.19 -17.07 -2.64
N GLU A 16 -56.44 -17.17 -2.16
CA GLU A 16 -56.91 -16.35 -1.05
C GLU A 16 -56.12 -16.63 0.23
N MET A 17 -55.89 -17.90 0.56
CA MET A 17 -55.06 -18.29 1.72
C MET A 17 -53.63 -17.73 1.59
N ALA A 18 -52.98 -17.86 0.43
CA ALA A 18 -51.65 -17.30 0.18
C ALA A 18 -51.63 -15.77 0.26
N ARG A 19 -52.70 -15.10 -0.20
CA ARG A 19 -52.84 -13.64 -0.12
C ARG A 19 -53.00 -13.17 1.33
N VAL A 20 -53.80 -13.88 2.13
CA VAL A 20 -54.01 -13.58 3.55
C VAL A 20 -52.75 -13.88 4.36
N THR A 21 -52.10 -15.03 4.14
CA THR A 21 -50.83 -15.38 4.81
C THR A 21 -49.68 -14.47 4.38
N GLY A 22 -49.62 -14.09 3.10
CA GLY A 22 -48.64 -13.13 2.61
C GLY A 22 -48.83 -11.73 3.21
N ALA A 23 -50.08 -11.28 3.34
CA ALA A 23 -50.40 -10.04 4.04
C ALA A 23 -49.96 -10.11 5.51
N LEU A 24 -50.29 -11.20 6.23
CA LEU A 24 -49.86 -11.44 7.61
C LEU A 24 -48.32 -11.47 7.76
N GLY A 25 -47.60 -12.13 6.86
CA GLY A 25 -46.14 -12.18 6.86
C GLY A 25 -45.48 -10.82 6.61
N VAL A 26 -46.12 -9.94 5.83
CA VAL A 26 -45.69 -8.53 5.66
C VAL A 26 -45.93 -7.71 6.92
N PHE A 27 -46.98 -8.03 7.71
CA PHE A 27 -47.22 -7.41 9.01
C PHE A 27 -46.29 -7.92 10.13
N GLU A 28 -45.78 -9.16 10.04
CA GLU A 28 -44.78 -9.72 10.99
C GLU A 28 -43.32 -9.37 10.64
N ALA A 29 -43.03 -9.02 9.38
CA ALA A 29 -41.70 -8.61 8.94
C ALA A 29 -41.09 -7.42 9.73
N PRO A 30 -41.83 -6.35 10.07
CA PRO A 30 -41.26 -5.23 10.83
C PRO A 30 -40.94 -5.57 12.29
N GLU A 31 -41.54 -6.62 12.87
CA GLU A 31 -41.36 -6.94 14.29
C GLU A 31 -40.11 -7.79 14.57
N ARG A 32 -39.51 -8.40 13.52
CA ARG A 32 -38.32 -9.26 13.63
C ARG A 32 -36.98 -8.54 13.50
N VAL A 33 -36.99 -7.25 13.20
CA VAL A 33 -35.77 -6.43 13.13
C VAL A 33 -35.79 -5.44 14.28
N LYS A 34 -35.35 -5.91 15.44
CA LYS A 34 -35.05 -5.03 16.58
C LYS A 34 -33.62 -4.53 16.38
N VAL A 35 -33.47 -3.26 16.02
CA VAL A 35 -32.17 -2.59 16.02
C VAL A 35 -31.68 -2.62 17.47
N LEU A 36 -30.66 -3.44 17.76
CA LEU A 36 -30.13 -3.60 19.11
C LEU A 36 -29.29 -2.39 19.52
N GLU A 37 -28.53 -1.82 18.59
CA GLU A 37 -27.69 -0.64 18.78
C GLU A 37 -27.59 0.15 17.47
N ASP A 38 -27.53 1.48 17.59
CA ASP A 38 -27.22 2.36 16.48
C ASP A 38 -25.77 2.13 15.98
N PRO A 39 -25.49 2.32 14.69
CA PRO A 39 -24.13 2.21 14.17
C PRO A 39 -23.23 3.28 14.82
N ASP A 40 -22.31 2.83 15.67
CA ASP A 40 -21.36 3.71 16.33
C ASP A 40 -20.33 4.22 15.31
N SER A 41 -20.15 5.54 15.26
CA SER A 41 -19.15 6.15 14.38
C SER A 41 -17.79 5.93 15.03
N PRO A 42 -16.80 5.34 14.34
CA PRO A 42 -15.53 4.99 14.96
C PRO A 42 -14.86 6.26 15.53
N ALA A 43 -14.79 6.34 16.85
CA ALA A 43 -14.23 7.49 17.57
C ALA A 43 -12.75 7.76 17.25
N ARG A 44 -12.07 6.82 16.58
CA ARG A 44 -10.67 6.95 16.18
C ARG A 44 -10.41 6.28 14.83
N LYS A 45 -9.52 6.89 14.04
CA LYS A 45 -9.01 6.32 12.79
C LYS A 45 -8.38 4.95 13.05
N ILE A 46 -8.72 3.99 12.19
CA ILE A 46 -8.21 2.60 12.20
C ILE A 46 -6.81 2.52 11.54
N THR A 47 -6.34 3.60 10.93
CA THR A 47 -5.03 3.68 10.25
C THR A 47 -3.90 4.08 11.21
N PRO A 48 -2.67 3.59 10.98
CA PRO A 48 -1.49 4.14 11.64
C PRO A 48 -1.43 5.66 11.45
N GLY A 49 -1.05 6.40 12.49
CA GLY A 49 -0.92 7.85 12.42
C GLY A 49 0.13 8.27 11.38
N TYR A 50 -0.04 9.45 10.78
CA TYR A 50 0.84 9.98 9.72
C TYR A 50 2.34 9.97 10.09
N ILE A 51 2.65 10.12 11.38
CA ILE A 51 4.02 10.08 11.92
C ILE A 51 4.75 8.77 11.58
N VAL A 52 4.04 7.64 11.61
CA VAL A 52 4.63 6.32 11.31
C VAL A 52 5.13 6.28 9.86
N TYR A 53 4.34 6.79 8.92
CA TYR A 53 4.72 6.84 7.51
C TYR A 53 5.87 7.80 7.24
N ILE A 54 5.92 8.94 7.92
CA ILE A 54 7.03 9.89 7.81
C ILE A 54 8.33 9.24 8.29
N LEU A 55 8.31 8.60 9.46
CA LEU A 55 9.48 7.92 10.00
C LEU A 55 9.92 6.76 9.09
N ALA A 56 8.97 5.94 8.62
CA ALA A 56 9.26 4.87 7.69
C ALA A 56 9.89 5.39 6.39
N GLY A 57 9.39 6.50 5.85
CA GLY A 57 9.94 7.14 4.65
C GLY A 57 11.37 7.65 4.85
N ILE A 58 11.66 8.28 5.99
CA ILE A 58 13.02 8.74 6.32
C ILE A 58 13.98 7.55 6.40
N VAL A 59 13.61 6.52 7.15
CA VAL A 59 14.46 5.32 7.31
C VAL A 59 14.68 4.62 5.98
N ALA A 60 13.60 4.40 5.20
CA ALA A 60 13.68 3.79 3.89
C ALA A 60 14.53 4.62 2.92
N GLY A 61 14.38 5.95 2.92
CA GLY A 61 15.15 6.86 2.09
C GLY A 61 16.65 6.84 2.41
N ILE A 62 17.02 6.86 3.69
CA ILE A 62 18.42 6.74 4.11
C ILE A 62 18.98 5.38 3.72
N ALA A 63 18.25 4.29 3.99
CA ALA A 63 18.69 2.94 3.64
C ALA A 63 18.89 2.78 2.13
N LEU A 64 17.95 3.25 1.31
CA LEU A 64 18.06 3.24 -0.14
C LEU A 64 19.21 4.13 -0.62
N GLY A 65 19.35 5.34 -0.10
CA GLY A 65 20.43 6.26 -0.48
C GLY A 65 21.81 5.69 -0.16
N ALA A 66 21.99 5.15 1.04
CA ALA A 66 23.23 4.48 1.44
C ALA A 66 23.50 3.21 0.60
N GLY A 67 22.46 2.42 0.34
CA GLY A 67 22.55 1.23 -0.50
C GLY A 67 22.97 1.57 -1.94
N LEU A 68 22.36 2.59 -2.54
CA LEU A 68 22.69 3.06 -3.89
C LEU A 68 24.09 3.66 -3.96
N ALA A 69 24.50 4.45 -2.96
CA ALA A 69 25.85 5.01 -2.89
C ALA A 69 26.90 3.89 -2.75
N GLY A 70 26.63 2.90 -1.90
CA GLY A 70 27.48 1.72 -1.77
C GLY A 70 27.57 0.94 -3.08
N MET A 71 26.43 0.69 -3.74
CA MET A 71 26.40 -0.02 -5.02
C MET A 71 27.14 0.75 -6.13
N ALA A 72 27.03 2.08 -6.15
CA ALA A 72 27.79 2.93 -7.04
C ALA A 72 29.31 2.84 -6.79
N GLU A 73 29.75 2.80 -5.53
CA GLU A 73 31.16 2.58 -5.18
C GLU A 73 31.64 1.18 -5.58
N PHE A 74 30.83 0.13 -5.38
CA PHE A 74 31.16 -1.23 -5.81
C PHE A 74 31.28 -1.37 -7.34
N LEU A 75 30.50 -0.59 -8.09
CA LEU A 75 30.53 -0.57 -9.54
C LEU A 75 31.62 0.36 -10.11
N ASP A 76 32.16 1.30 -9.31
CA ASP A 76 33.27 2.16 -9.73
C ASP A 76 34.61 1.43 -9.58
N THR A 77 35.18 0.99 -10.70
CA THR A 77 36.51 0.33 -10.72
C THR A 77 37.67 1.34 -10.75
N ARG A 78 37.43 2.64 -10.53
CA ARG A 78 38.48 3.67 -10.58
C ARG A 78 39.33 3.67 -9.33
N LEU A 79 40.64 3.59 -9.51
CA LEU A 79 41.63 3.69 -8.45
C LEU A 79 41.86 5.15 -8.07
N ARG A 80 41.21 5.60 -6.99
CA ARG A 80 41.35 6.97 -6.48
C ARG A 80 42.21 7.07 -5.23
N LYS A 81 42.28 6.01 -4.42
CA LYS A 81 43.02 6.01 -3.15
C LYS A 81 44.38 5.33 -3.34
N PRO A 82 45.46 5.85 -2.74
CA PRO A 82 46.77 5.18 -2.74
C PRO A 82 46.70 3.75 -2.18
N GLY A 83 45.82 3.52 -1.21
CA GLY A 83 45.60 2.20 -0.61
C GLY A 83 45.01 1.18 -1.59
N ASP A 84 44.18 1.60 -2.54
CA ASP A 84 43.63 0.70 -3.57
C ASP A 84 44.74 0.27 -4.54
N PHE A 85 45.67 1.19 -4.86
CA PHE A 85 46.82 0.92 -5.71
C PHE A 85 47.77 -0.11 -5.09
N ALA A 86 48.11 0.07 -3.81
CA ALA A 86 48.98 -0.87 -3.09
C ALA A 86 48.35 -2.26 -2.95
N ARG A 87 47.03 -2.36 -2.76
CA ARG A 87 46.30 -3.63 -2.68
C ARG A 87 46.29 -4.41 -3.99
N ILE A 88 46.18 -3.71 -5.13
CA ILE A 88 46.05 -4.35 -6.44
C ILE A 88 47.42 -4.69 -7.03
N PHE A 89 48.37 -3.78 -6.94
CA PHE A 89 49.68 -3.92 -7.59
C PHE A 89 50.78 -4.43 -6.65
N GLY A 90 50.51 -4.55 -5.35
CA GLY A 90 51.47 -5.07 -4.36
C GLY A 90 52.68 -4.17 -4.11
N VAL A 91 52.66 -2.93 -4.61
CA VAL A 91 53.76 -1.96 -4.48
C VAL A 91 53.30 -0.70 -3.73
N PRO A 92 54.14 -0.14 -2.84
CA PRO A 92 53.79 1.07 -2.11
C PRO A 92 53.79 2.30 -3.03
N VAL A 93 52.85 3.22 -2.81
CA VAL A 93 52.79 4.49 -3.54
C VAL A 93 53.89 5.43 -3.03
N ILE A 94 54.80 5.84 -3.92
CA ILE A 94 55.98 6.65 -3.56
C ILE A 94 55.63 8.15 -3.48
N ALA A 95 54.78 8.65 -4.38
CA ALA A 95 54.37 10.05 -4.42
C ALA A 95 52.98 10.21 -5.09
N ARG A 96 52.26 11.29 -4.74
CA ARG A 96 50.99 11.68 -5.37
C ARG A 96 51.12 13.10 -5.91
N ILE A 97 50.87 13.28 -7.21
CA ILE A 97 50.86 14.59 -7.85
C ILE A 97 49.55 15.30 -7.49
N PRO A 98 49.58 16.48 -6.85
CA PRO A 98 48.37 17.25 -6.57
C PRO A 98 47.77 17.78 -7.86
N ARG A 99 46.45 17.93 -7.89
CA ARG A 99 45.77 18.58 -9.01
C ARG A 99 46.10 20.07 -8.96
N ILE A 100 46.85 20.54 -9.94
CA ILE A 100 47.18 21.96 -10.09
C ILE A 100 45.99 22.61 -10.81
N GLU A 101 45.35 23.57 -10.16
CA GLU A 101 44.37 24.43 -10.80
C GLU A 101 45.10 25.51 -11.58
N PRO A 102 44.71 25.78 -12.84
CA PRO A 102 45.31 26.86 -13.61
C PRO A 102 45.00 28.17 -12.88
N SER A 103 46.00 28.74 -12.22
CA SER A 103 45.98 30.12 -11.76
C SER A 103 45.74 31.01 -12.97
N GLY A 104 44.72 31.87 -12.90
CA GLY A 104 44.26 32.74 -13.99
C GLY A 104 45.26 33.80 -14.47
N GLU A 105 46.55 33.61 -14.17
CA GLU A 105 47.66 34.39 -14.67
C GLU A 105 47.86 34.03 -16.15
N ARG A 106 47.27 34.83 -17.03
CA ARG A 106 47.62 34.80 -18.45
C ARG A 106 49.07 35.26 -18.56
N LEU A 107 49.96 34.34 -18.95
CA LEU A 107 51.34 34.67 -19.31
C LEU A 107 51.34 35.85 -20.30
N PRO A 108 51.99 36.98 -19.99
CA PRO A 108 52.18 38.04 -20.97
C PRO A 108 53.04 37.51 -22.12
N ALA A 109 52.59 37.79 -23.35
CA ALA A 109 53.19 37.36 -24.61
C ALA A 109 54.62 37.91 -24.81
#